data_AF-A0A6G1DCU7-F1
#
_entry.id   AF-A0A6G1DCU7-F1
#
_cell.length_a   1.000
_cell.length_b   1.000
_cell.length_c   1.000
_cell.angle_alpha   90.00
_cell.angle_beta   90.00
_cell.angle_gamma   90.00
#
_symmetry.space_group_name_H-M   'P 1'
#
loop_
_entity.id
_entity.type
_entity.pdbx_description
1 polymer ?
#
loop_
_entity_poly.entity_id
_entity_poly.type
_entity_poly.pdbx_seq_one_letter_code
_entity_poly.pdbx_strand_id
1 'polypeptide(L)'
;MMEKHGGKVVSDRRASRREYGQSCSSSATVPLVVVVILVVGALFLIVGPTGSSLTIPRIRVVFSEPVHIAEVAAPPPPPPAAQTQAGTNASDEDSGLPPPRQLTDPPYSLGRTILGYDARRSAWLAAHPEFPARAGPAGRPRVLVVTGSAPARCPDPDGDHLLLRAFKNKVDYCRVHGLDVFYNTAFLDAEMSGFWAKLPLLRSLMVAHPEAELLWWVDSDAVFTDMLFEPPWERYAAHNLVLHGWAAKVFDEKSWVGVNTGSFLIRNCQWSLDLLDAWAPMGPRGPVRDRYGELFAEELSGRPPFEADDQSALIYLLVTQRERWGGKVFIESSYDLNGFWEGIVDRYEELRRAGGDDRWPFVTHFVGCKPCRRYADSYPAERCRSGMERAFNFADDQILKLYGFAHESLNTTAVRRVRNETGEPLDAGDEELGRLLHPTFRAARPT
;
A
#
# COMPACT_ATOMS: atom_id res chain seq x y z
N MET A 1 0.13 83.80 9.65
CA MET A 1 0.38 83.74 11.11
C MET A 1 0.80 82.31 11.42
N MET A 2 2.09 81.99 11.55
CA MET A 2 2.98 82.17 12.74
C MET A 2 2.43 81.39 13.94
N GLU A 3 3.13 80.53 14.68
CA GLU A 3 4.55 80.12 14.84
C GLU A 3 4.54 78.68 15.45
N LYS A 4 5.44 77.73 15.20
CA LYS A 4 6.92 77.61 15.37
C LYS A 4 7.37 77.22 16.79
N HIS A 5 8.14 76.11 16.86
CA HIS A 5 9.27 75.73 17.75
C HIS A 5 9.16 74.24 18.11
N GLY A 6 10.17 73.36 17.98
CA GLY A 6 11.63 73.44 17.89
C GLY A 6 12.15 72.25 18.73
N GLY A 7 13.24 71.52 18.46
CA GLY A 7 14.25 71.51 17.41
C GLY A 7 15.05 70.20 17.51
N LYS A 8 15.80 69.90 16.45
CA LYS A 8 16.86 68.87 16.41
C LYS A 8 18.15 69.40 17.06
N VAL A 9 18.97 68.51 17.62
CA VAL A 9 20.43 68.66 17.60
C VAL A 9 21.08 67.37 17.10
N VAL A 10 22.05 67.59 16.21
CA VAL A 10 22.92 66.66 15.50
C VAL A 10 24.35 66.85 16.01
N SER A 11 25.18 65.82 15.85
CA SER A 11 26.63 65.84 15.52
C SER A 11 27.44 64.99 16.50
N ASP A 12 28.22 63.97 16.13
CA ASP A 12 29.18 63.69 15.04
C ASP A 12 30.64 63.79 15.53
N ARG A 13 31.47 62.85 15.04
CA ARG A 13 32.96 62.79 15.01
C ARG A 13 33.70 62.57 16.33
N ARG A 14 34.90 61.98 16.35
CA ARG A 14 35.70 61.05 15.51
C ARG A 14 37.05 60.99 16.25
N ALA A 15 37.69 59.81 16.21
CA ALA A 15 39.14 59.58 16.20
C ALA A 15 40.00 60.05 17.39
N SER A 16 40.79 59.12 17.96
CA SER A 16 42.24 59.05 17.71
C SER A 16 42.94 58.10 18.67
N ARG A 17 43.78 57.25 18.09
CA ARG A 17 44.89 56.47 18.66
C ARG A 17 45.78 57.27 19.64
N ARG A 18 46.33 56.58 20.65
CA ARG A 18 47.78 56.30 20.73
C ARG A 18 48.13 55.21 21.76
N GLU A 19 49.15 54.47 21.39
CA GLU A 19 49.72 53.25 21.97
C GLU A 19 50.64 53.52 23.17
N TYR A 20 50.78 52.52 24.04
CA TYR A 20 51.98 52.02 24.75
C TYR A 20 51.53 50.66 25.34
N GLY A 21 52.19 49.50 25.25
CA GLY A 21 53.55 49.09 24.94
C GLY A 21 54.00 48.11 26.02
N GLN A 22 54.44 46.89 25.63
CA GLN A 22 55.08 45.80 26.43
C GLN A 22 54.14 44.82 27.17
N SER A 23 54.40 43.52 27.31
CA SER A 23 55.46 42.59 26.89
C SER A 23 54.96 41.14 27.15
N CYS A 24 55.47 40.17 26.39
CA CYS A 24 55.17 38.74 26.41
C CYS A 24 55.22 38.05 27.80
N SER A 25 54.33 37.08 28.03
CA SER A 25 54.71 35.72 28.42
C SER A 25 53.55 34.74 28.14
N SER A 26 53.82 33.76 27.28
CA SER A 26 52.91 32.67 26.90
C SER A 26 53.08 31.53 27.91
N SER A 27 52.17 31.44 28.88
CA SER A 27 52.00 30.24 29.69
C SER A 27 51.00 29.32 28.99
N ALA A 28 51.49 28.52 28.05
CA ALA A 28 50.73 27.40 27.51
C ALA A 28 50.88 26.22 28.47
N THR A 29 50.12 26.22 29.57
CA THR A 29 49.90 25.01 30.36
C THR A 29 48.99 24.09 29.54
N VAL A 30 49.59 23.27 28.68
CA VAL A 30 48.90 22.10 28.12
C VAL A 30 48.58 21.20 29.32
N PRO A 31 47.30 20.86 29.56
CA PRO A 31 46.96 20.02 30.70
C PRO A 31 47.67 18.68 30.54
N LEU A 32 48.39 18.27 31.59
CA LEU A 32 49.19 17.03 31.68
C LEU A 32 48.43 15.80 31.14
N VAL A 33 47.10 15.81 31.27
CA VAL A 33 46.17 14.79 30.76
C VAL A 33 46.25 14.63 29.24
N VAL A 34 46.37 15.71 28.47
CA VAL A 34 46.44 15.65 27.00
C VAL A 34 47.78 15.08 26.54
N VAL A 35 48.87 15.44 27.23
CA VAL A 35 50.20 14.87 26.96
C VAL A 35 50.24 13.39 27.32
N VAL A 36 49.64 12.99 28.46
CA VAL A 36 49.56 11.57 28.86
C VAL A 36 48.71 10.76 27.87
N ILE A 37 47.58 11.28 27.39
CA ILE A 37 46.75 10.59 26.40
C ILE A 37 47.48 10.43 25.06
N LEU A 38 48.19 11.46 24.60
CA LEU A 38 48.96 11.39 23.36
C LEU A 38 50.17 10.45 23.47
N VAL A 39 50.85 10.43 24.62
CA VAL A 39 51.98 9.52 24.87
C VAL A 39 51.51 8.08 25.02
N VAL A 40 50.40 7.82 25.73
CA VAL A 40 49.81 6.47 25.85
C VAL A 40 49.27 5.98 24.50
N GLY A 41 48.64 6.86 23.71
CA GLY A 41 48.19 6.54 22.35
C GLY A 41 49.34 6.24 21.39
N ALA A 42 50.45 6.99 21.47
CA ALA A 42 51.65 6.74 20.68
C ALA A 42 52.37 5.44 21.11
N LEU A 43 52.45 5.15 22.41
CA LEU A 43 53.02 3.89 22.93
C LEU A 43 52.17 2.67 22.53
N PHE A 44 50.85 2.81 22.43
CA PHE A 44 49.97 1.74 21.96
C PHE A 44 50.16 1.45 20.46
N LEU A 45 50.52 2.47 19.66
CA LEU A 45 50.85 2.30 18.23
C LEU A 45 52.26 1.76 17.99
N ILE A 46 53.21 1.99 18.91
CA ILE A 46 54.62 1.60 18.76
C ILE A 46 54.91 0.22 19.39
N VAL A 47 54.25 -0.12 20.51
CA VAL A 47 54.51 -1.35 21.29
C VAL A 47 53.30 -2.30 21.31
N GLY A 48 52.17 -1.89 20.71
CA GLY A 48 51.02 -2.76 20.54
C GLY A 48 51.35 -3.96 19.64
N PRO A 49 50.85 -5.17 19.94
CA PRO A 49 51.19 -6.38 19.21
C PRO A 49 50.74 -6.26 17.75
N THR A 50 51.68 -6.09 16.83
CA THR A 50 51.45 -6.25 15.40
C THR A 50 51.21 -7.72 15.12
N GLY A 51 49.95 -8.10 15.07
CA GLY A 51 49.50 -9.43 14.67
C GLY A 51 48.94 -10.26 15.82
N SER A 52 47.63 -10.17 16.03
CA SER A 52 46.79 -11.30 16.44
C SER A 52 45.32 -10.95 16.24
N SER A 53 44.65 -11.79 15.48
CA SER A 53 43.25 -11.73 15.10
C SER A 53 42.35 -11.77 16.35
N LEU A 54 41.63 -10.69 16.66
CA LEU A 54 40.54 -10.73 17.63
C LEU A 54 39.27 -11.18 16.90
N THR A 55 39.08 -12.49 16.85
CA THR A 55 37.82 -13.13 16.47
C THR A 55 36.76 -12.83 17.53
N ILE A 56 35.79 -12.00 17.18
CA ILE A 56 34.49 -11.93 17.86
C ILE A 56 33.87 -13.34 17.80
N PRO A 57 33.38 -13.92 18.91
CA PRO A 57 32.66 -15.18 18.84
C PRO A 57 31.35 -14.94 18.08
N ARG A 58 31.33 -15.31 16.80
CA ARG A 58 30.08 -15.57 16.07
C ARG A 58 29.43 -16.74 16.78
N ILE A 59 28.34 -16.48 17.51
CA ILE A 59 27.37 -17.53 17.81
C ILE A 59 26.79 -17.95 16.46
N ARG A 60 27.42 -18.96 15.87
CA ARG A 60 26.94 -19.64 14.67
C ARG A 60 26.06 -20.76 15.21
N VAL A 61 24.75 -20.52 15.28
CA VAL A 61 23.80 -21.62 15.34
C VAL A 61 23.89 -22.31 13.98
N VAL A 62 24.69 -23.37 13.93
CA VAL A 62 24.71 -24.29 12.80
C VAL A 62 23.52 -25.20 13.01
N PHE A 63 22.45 -24.98 12.25
CA PHE A 63 21.45 -26.02 12.04
C PHE A 63 22.14 -27.10 11.20
N SER A 64 22.53 -28.19 11.86
CA SER A 64 23.25 -29.33 11.25
C SER A 64 22.34 -30.24 10.42
N GLU A 65 21.09 -29.84 10.20
CA GLU A 65 20.19 -30.52 9.28
C GLU A 65 19.63 -29.48 8.32
N PRO A 66 19.58 -29.77 7.01
CA PRO A 66 18.89 -28.90 6.08
C PRO A 66 17.46 -28.75 6.58
N VAL A 67 17.02 -27.50 6.80
CA VAL A 67 15.60 -27.23 6.94
C VAL A 67 14.95 -27.76 5.67
N HIS A 68 14.24 -28.87 5.78
CA HIS A 68 13.30 -29.30 4.76
C HIS A 68 12.18 -28.26 4.73
N ILE A 69 12.43 -27.15 4.02
CA ILE A 69 11.36 -26.42 3.38
C ILE A 69 10.77 -27.48 2.45
N ALA A 70 9.61 -28.01 2.82
CA ALA A 70 8.81 -28.77 1.87
C ALA A 70 8.75 -27.89 0.62
N GLU A 71 9.26 -28.38 -0.50
CA GLU A 71 9.03 -27.79 -1.81
C GLU A 71 7.51 -27.80 -2.01
N VAL A 72 6.84 -26.78 -1.50
CA VAL A 72 5.64 -26.28 -2.14
C VAL A 72 6.20 -25.66 -3.40
N ALA A 73 6.13 -26.43 -4.49
CA ALA A 73 6.48 -25.96 -5.81
C ALA A 73 5.95 -24.53 -5.96
N ALA A 74 6.83 -23.61 -6.37
CA ALA A 74 6.37 -22.29 -6.79
C ALA A 74 5.19 -22.52 -7.76
N PRO A 75 4.06 -21.81 -7.60
CA PRO A 75 2.97 -21.93 -8.55
C PRO A 75 3.55 -21.70 -9.95
N PRO A 76 3.15 -22.51 -10.95
CA PRO A 76 3.65 -22.37 -12.30
C PRO A 76 3.45 -20.91 -12.74
N PRO A 77 4.40 -20.32 -13.47
CA PRO A 77 4.19 -19.01 -14.06
C PRO A 77 2.89 -19.06 -14.87
N PRO A 78 2.06 -18.00 -14.83
CA PRO A 78 0.86 -17.95 -15.65
C PRO A 78 1.24 -18.25 -17.10
N PRO A 79 0.41 -19.02 -17.84
CA PRO A 79 0.70 -19.33 -19.23
C PRO A 79 0.92 -18.01 -20.00
N PRO A 80 1.87 -17.96 -20.95
CA PRO A 80 2.10 -16.77 -21.73
C PRO A 80 0.78 -16.35 -22.39
N ALA A 81 0.40 -15.09 -22.18
CA ALA A 81 -0.72 -14.49 -22.90
C ALA A 81 -0.52 -14.75 -24.40
N ALA A 82 -1.55 -15.23 -25.07
CA ALA A 82 -1.51 -15.46 -26.50
C ALA A 82 -0.99 -14.20 -27.20
N GLN A 83 0.05 -14.36 -28.02
CA GLN A 83 0.70 -13.27 -28.74
C GLN A 83 -0.33 -12.52 -29.59
N THR A 84 -0.77 -11.36 -29.15
CA THR A 84 -1.44 -10.40 -30.02
C THR A 84 -0.37 -9.69 -30.84
N GLN A 85 -0.39 -9.94 -32.15
CA GLN A 85 0.32 -9.15 -33.15
C GLN A 85 0.09 -7.65 -32.89
N ALA A 86 1.17 -6.87 -33.04
CA ALA A 86 1.13 -5.41 -33.06
C ALA A 86 0.21 -4.92 -34.19
N GLY A 87 -1.07 -4.76 -33.85
CA GLY A 87 -2.13 -4.25 -34.71
C GLY A 87 -3.07 -3.45 -33.81
N THR A 88 -3.46 -2.28 -34.28
CA THR A 88 -4.25 -1.26 -33.60
C THR A 88 -5.50 -1.82 -32.90
N ASN A 89 -5.38 -2.24 -31.65
CA ASN A 89 -6.49 -2.66 -30.82
C ASN A 89 -6.62 -1.66 -29.67
N ALA A 90 -7.32 -0.55 -29.93
CA ALA A 90 -7.92 0.20 -28.84
C ALA A 90 -8.77 -0.80 -28.04
N SER A 91 -8.48 -0.96 -26.76
CA SER A 91 -9.31 -1.80 -25.90
C SER A 91 -10.74 -1.25 -25.94
N ASP A 92 -11.78 -2.08 -25.83
CA ASP A 92 -13.16 -1.58 -25.69
C ASP A 92 -13.30 -0.61 -24.50
N GLU A 93 -12.41 -0.71 -23.50
CA GLU A 93 -12.31 0.24 -22.38
C GLU A 93 -11.83 1.63 -22.80
N ASP A 94 -11.04 1.73 -23.89
CA ASP A 94 -10.58 2.99 -24.46
C ASP A 94 -11.54 3.54 -25.53
N SER A 95 -12.66 2.86 -25.79
CA SER A 95 -13.64 3.31 -26.78
C SER A 95 -14.23 4.67 -26.39
N GLY A 96 -14.15 5.64 -27.32
CA GLY A 96 -14.61 7.00 -27.08
C GLY A 96 -13.63 7.89 -26.30
N LEU A 97 -12.45 7.40 -25.91
CA LEU A 97 -11.40 8.23 -25.34
C LEU A 97 -10.69 9.04 -26.46
N PRO A 98 -10.04 10.19 -26.14
CA PRO A 98 -9.27 10.99 -27.10
C PRO A 98 -8.14 10.19 -27.79
N PRO A 99 -7.38 10.76 -28.75
CA PRO A 99 -6.14 10.11 -29.21
C PRO A 99 -5.12 9.91 -28.07
N PRO A 100 -4.31 8.84 -28.09
CA PRO A 100 -3.27 8.61 -27.10
C PRO A 100 -2.13 9.63 -27.21
N ARG A 101 -1.45 9.88 -26.09
CA ARG A 101 -0.27 10.74 -26.00
C ARG A 101 0.88 10.21 -26.87
N GLN A 102 1.54 11.11 -27.58
CA GLN A 102 2.73 10.81 -28.37
C GLN A 102 4.01 11.02 -27.55
N LEU A 103 5.09 10.33 -27.92
CA LEU A 103 6.39 10.47 -27.25
C LEU A 103 7.00 11.88 -27.35
N THR A 104 6.51 12.69 -28.31
CA THR A 104 6.92 14.10 -28.51
C THR A 104 6.16 15.08 -27.62
N ASP A 105 5.08 14.64 -26.98
CA ASP A 105 4.29 15.50 -26.12
C ASP A 105 5.03 15.75 -24.79
N PRO A 106 4.70 16.85 -24.07
CA PRO A 106 5.23 17.08 -22.74
C PRO A 106 4.97 15.88 -21.79
N PRO A 107 5.78 15.66 -20.75
CA PRO A 107 5.51 14.61 -19.78
C PRO A 107 4.12 14.75 -19.13
N TYR A 108 3.43 13.63 -18.95
CA TYR A 108 2.14 13.60 -18.26
C TYR A 108 2.27 14.04 -16.80
N SER A 109 1.20 14.63 -16.26
CA SER A 109 1.12 15.06 -14.88
C SER A 109 -0.30 14.82 -14.34
N LEU A 110 -0.41 14.28 -13.12
CA LEU A 110 -1.69 14.08 -12.42
C LEU A 110 -2.39 15.39 -12.02
N GLY A 111 -1.77 16.54 -12.29
CA GLY A 111 -2.24 17.87 -11.93
C GLY A 111 -1.10 18.72 -11.36
N ARG A 112 -1.42 19.96 -11.00
CA ARG A 112 -0.41 20.87 -10.43
C ARG A 112 0.25 20.25 -9.21
N THR A 113 1.59 20.35 -9.14
CA THR A 113 2.37 19.90 -7.99
C THR A 113 1.87 20.56 -6.71
N ILE A 114 1.62 19.74 -5.69
CA ILE A 114 1.14 20.18 -4.38
C ILE A 114 2.34 20.17 -3.44
N LEU A 115 2.75 21.32 -2.90
CA LEU A 115 3.90 21.43 -1.99
C LEU A 115 3.47 21.88 -0.60
N GLY A 116 4.00 21.27 0.47
CA GLY A 116 3.64 21.61 1.85
C GLY A 116 2.27 21.06 2.27
N TYR A 117 1.87 19.92 1.68
CA TYR A 117 0.59 19.29 1.95
C TYR A 117 0.45 18.85 3.42
N ASP A 118 1.48 18.29 4.03
CA ASP A 118 1.43 17.84 5.44
C ASP A 118 1.09 18.99 6.41
N ALA A 119 1.69 20.16 6.20
CA ALA A 119 1.39 21.35 7.01
C ALA A 119 -0.06 21.83 6.81
N ARG A 120 -0.56 21.80 5.57
CA ARG A 120 -1.96 22.15 5.26
C ARG A 120 -2.95 21.16 5.86
N ARG A 121 -2.67 19.86 5.74
CA ARG A 121 -3.49 18.78 6.30
C ARG A 121 -3.52 18.88 7.82
N SER A 122 -2.38 19.11 8.47
CA SER A 122 -2.30 19.32 9.92
C SER A 122 -3.11 20.54 10.38
N ALA A 123 -3.00 21.67 9.68
CA ALA A 123 -3.80 22.86 9.98
C ALA A 123 -5.31 22.62 9.79
N TRP A 124 -5.70 21.87 8.76
CA TRP A 124 -7.09 21.50 8.53
C TRP A 124 -7.64 20.61 9.66
N LEU A 125 -6.89 19.58 10.06
CA LEU A 125 -7.28 18.68 11.16
C LEU A 125 -7.41 19.40 12.49
N ALA A 126 -6.53 20.38 12.77
CA ALA A 126 -6.62 21.21 13.96
C ALA A 126 -7.87 22.11 13.96
N ALA A 127 -8.32 22.56 12.78
CA ALA A 127 -9.51 23.39 12.62
C ALA A 127 -10.83 22.59 12.60
N HIS A 128 -10.78 21.27 12.37
CA HIS A 128 -11.96 20.39 12.23
C HIS A 128 -11.86 19.17 13.17
N PRO A 129 -11.90 19.36 14.50
CA PRO A 129 -11.77 18.27 15.47
C PRO A 129 -12.88 17.21 15.39
N GLU A 130 -14.02 17.53 14.75
CA GLU A 130 -15.12 16.61 14.47
C GLU A 130 -14.77 15.53 13.41
N PHE A 131 -13.67 15.72 12.66
CA PHE A 131 -13.15 14.77 11.67
C PHE A 131 -11.73 14.30 12.02
N PRO A 132 -11.55 13.52 13.10
CA PRO A 132 -10.22 13.10 13.52
C PRO A 132 -9.62 12.05 12.57
N ALA A 133 -8.34 12.20 12.24
CA ALA A 133 -7.59 11.23 11.43
C ALA A 133 -7.35 9.89 12.14
N ARG A 134 -7.57 9.83 13.46
CA ARG A 134 -7.55 8.61 14.24
C ARG A 134 -8.83 8.48 15.05
N ALA A 135 -9.53 7.35 14.90
CA ALA A 135 -10.73 7.03 15.65
C ALA A 135 -10.40 6.46 17.04
N GLY A 136 -11.19 6.83 18.06
CA GLY A 136 -11.07 6.29 19.42
C GLY A 136 -11.70 4.88 19.57
N PRO A 137 -11.49 4.18 20.71
CA PRO A 137 -10.57 4.43 21.82
C PRO A 137 -9.13 3.94 21.58
N ALA A 138 -8.87 3.15 20.53
CA ALA A 138 -7.57 2.52 20.26
C ALA A 138 -6.61 3.37 19.39
N GLY A 139 -7.00 4.57 18.95
CA GLY A 139 -6.15 5.41 18.11
C GLY A 139 -5.96 4.88 16.68
N ARG A 140 -6.90 4.05 16.21
CA ARG A 140 -6.89 3.46 14.86
C ARG A 140 -6.91 4.53 13.78
N PRO A 141 -6.16 4.38 12.67
CA PRO A 141 -6.24 5.32 11.56
C PRO A 141 -7.65 5.30 10.96
N ARG A 142 -8.16 6.48 10.55
CA ARG A 142 -9.33 6.54 9.67
C ARG A 142 -8.90 6.04 8.29
N VAL A 143 -9.54 4.98 7.81
CA VAL A 143 -9.21 4.33 6.53
C VAL A 143 -10.36 4.50 5.55
N LEU A 144 -10.04 4.98 4.36
CA LEU A 144 -10.95 4.99 3.21
C LEU A 144 -10.58 3.83 2.28
N VAL A 145 -11.41 2.81 2.23
CA VAL A 145 -11.28 1.70 1.27
C VAL A 145 -11.76 2.19 -0.10
N VAL A 146 -10.92 2.08 -1.11
CA VAL A 146 -11.18 2.57 -2.46
C VAL A 146 -11.16 1.38 -3.42
N THR A 147 -12.20 1.24 -4.20
CA THR A 147 -12.31 0.24 -5.25
C THR A 147 -13.03 0.84 -6.46
N GLY A 148 -13.12 0.10 -7.55
CA GLY A 148 -13.90 0.55 -8.70
C GLY A 148 -13.89 -0.43 -9.86
N SER A 149 -14.70 -0.10 -10.86
CA SER A 149 -14.80 -0.81 -12.13
C SER A 149 -14.95 0.18 -13.27
N ALA A 150 -14.84 -0.32 -14.50
CA ALA A 150 -15.14 0.50 -15.67
C ALA A 150 -16.61 1.01 -15.61
N PRO A 151 -16.90 2.21 -16.15
CA PRO A 151 -18.27 2.73 -16.29
C PRO A 151 -19.10 1.90 -17.28
N ALA A 152 -18.44 1.29 -18.26
CA ALA A 152 -19.10 0.50 -19.29
C ALA A 152 -19.56 -0.84 -18.71
N ARG A 153 -20.70 -1.31 -19.21
CA ARG A 153 -21.23 -2.64 -18.90
C ARG A 153 -20.18 -3.71 -19.26
N CYS A 154 -20.04 -4.73 -18.41
CA CYS A 154 -19.22 -5.88 -18.76
C CYS A 154 -19.72 -6.56 -20.04
N PRO A 155 -18.82 -6.97 -20.96
CA PRO A 155 -19.20 -7.73 -22.14
C PRO A 155 -19.79 -9.11 -21.81
N ASP A 156 -19.26 -9.75 -20.76
CA ASP A 156 -19.83 -10.98 -20.20
C ASP A 156 -21.05 -10.63 -19.33
N PRO A 157 -22.24 -11.24 -19.57
CA PRO A 157 -23.44 -10.99 -18.79
C PRO A 157 -23.30 -11.22 -17.28
N ASP A 158 -22.42 -12.13 -16.85
CA ASP A 158 -22.20 -12.46 -15.44
C ASP A 158 -21.16 -11.53 -14.79
N GLY A 159 -20.38 -10.79 -15.59
CA GLY A 159 -19.32 -9.92 -15.10
C GLY A 159 -19.81 -8.85 -14.13
N ASP A 160 -20.90 -8.16 -14.48
CA ASP A 160 -21.53 -7.15 -13.62
C ASP A 160 -22.06 -7.77 -12.32
N HIS A 161 -22.53 -9.02 -12.36
CA HIS A 161 -23.00 -9.74 -11.18
C HIS A 161 -21.83 -10.06 -10.23
N LEU A 162 -20.69 -10.51 -10.76
CA LEU A 162 -19.48 -10.75 -9.97
C LEU A 162 -18.96 -9.44 -9.34
N LEU A 163 -18.97 -8.33 -10.07
CA LEU A 163 -18.61 -7.01 -9.55
C LEU A 163 -19.53 -6.57 -8.40
N LEU A 164 -20.84 -6.78 -8.54
CA LEU A 164 -21.82 -6.50 -7.47
C LEU A 164 -21.53 -7.33 -6.22
N ARG A 165 -21.28 -8.64 -6.37
CA ARG A 165 -20.94 -9.52 -5.24
C ARG A 165 -19.63 -9.13 -4.58
N ALA A 166 -18.62 -8.75 -5.36
CA ALA A 166 -17.35 -8.24 -4.85
C ALA A 166 -17.52 -6.91 -4.10
N PHE A 167 -18.38 -6.02 -4.57
CA PHE A 167 -18.69 -4.78 -3.84
C PHE A 167 -19.42 -5.07 -2.53
N LYS A 168 -20.44 -5.93 -2.53
CA LYS A 168 -21.13 -6.36 -1.31
C LYS A 168 -20.14 -6.90 -0.27
N ASN A 169 -19.20 -7.76 -0.68
CA ASN A 169 -18.15 -8.29 0.19
C ASN A 169 -17.35 -7.17 0.88
N LYS A 170 -16.91 -6.17 0.12
CA LYS A 170 -16.17 -5.01 0.65
C LYS A 170 -17.04 -4.17 1.58
N VAL A 171 -18.31 -3.95 1.26
CA VAL A 171 -19.28 -3.24 2.11
C VAL A 171 -19.47 -3.98 3.44
N ASP A 172 -19.60 -5.30 3.42
CA ASP A 172 -19.75 -6.11 4.63
C ASP A 172 -18.50 -6.01 5.53
N TYR A 173 -17.30 -6.17 4.95
CA TYR A 173 -16.04 -6.00 5.69
C TYR A 173 -15.90 -4.58 6.26
N CYS A 174 -16.09 -3.54 5.44
CA CYS A 174 -15.98 -2.15 5.88
C CYS A 174 -17.02 -1.82 6.96
N ARG A 175 -18.25 -2.35 6.85
CA ARG A 175 -19.26 -2.24 7.90
C ARG A 175 -18.75 -2.88 9.17
N VAL A 176 -18.37 -4.15 9.15
CA VAL A 176 -17.83 -4.82 10.35
C VAL A 176 -16.72 -3.98 10.97
N HIS A 177 -15.74 -3.54 10.18
CA HIS A 177 -14.52 -2.88 10.65
C HIS A 177 -14.61 -1.37 10.88
N GLY A 178 -15.78 -0.75 10.64
CA GLY A 178 -15.96 0.70 10.82
C GLY A 178 -15.09 1.53 9.87
N LEU A 179 -14.91 1.05 8.63
CA LEU A 179 -14.15 1.70 7.58
C LEU A 179 -15.10 2.39 6.60
N ASP A 180 -14.65 3.47 5.97
CA ASP A 180 -15.37 4.10 4.87
C ASP A 180 -15.05 3.36 3.56
N VAL A 181 -16.00 3.34 2.62
CA VAL A 181 -15.82 2.74 1.30
C VAL A 181 -16.21 3.71 0.18
N PHE A 182 -15.35 3.85 -0.82
CA PHE A 182 -15.58 4.61 -2.03
C PHE A 182 -15.51 3.69 -3.26
N TYR A 183 -16.57 3.66 -4.05
CA TYR A 183 -16.64 2.89 -5.29
C TYR A 183 -16.62 3.83 -6.50
N ASN A 184 -15.56 3.77 -7.29
CA ASN A 184 -15.44 4.58 -8.50
C ASN A 184 -15.99 3.84 -9.73
N THR A 185 -16.81 4.54 -10.51
CA THR A 185 -17.29 4.11 -11.83
C THR A 185 -17.01 5.16 -12.90
N ALA A 186 -15.98 6.00 -12.72
CA ALA A 186 -15.67 7.08 -13.65
C ALA A 186 -14.18 7.09 -14.02
N PHE A 187 -13.88 7.35 -15.29
CA PHE A 187 -12.53 7.72 -15.70
C PHE A 187 -12.32 9.21 -15.41
N LEU A 188 -11.50 9.51 -14.40
CA LEU A 188 -11.16 10.89 -14.04
C LEU A 188 -10.16 11.53 -15.01
N ASP A 189 -9.38 10.69 -15.69
CA ASP A 189 -8.41 11.11 -16.70
C ASP A 189 -8.40 10.10 -17.86
N ALA A 190 -8.56 10.61 -19.08
CA ALA A 190 -8.67 9.78 -20.28
C ALA A 190 -7.31 9.24 -20.78
N GLU A 191 -6.19 9.71 -20.23
CA GLU A 191 -4.86 9.15 -20.50
C GLU A 191 -4.58 7.93 -19.60
N MET A 192 -5.22 7.87 -18.43
CA MET A 192 -4.99 6.86 -17.39
C MET A 192 -6.14 5.84 -17.35
N SER A 193 -6.25 5.02 -18.39
CA SER A 193 -7.24 3.93 -18.48
C SER A 193 -6.79 2.63 -17.81
N GLY A 194 -7.73 1.70 -17.63
CA GLY A 194 -7.47 0.37 -17.07
C GLY A 194 -6.92 0.40 -15.66
N PHE A 195 -5.88 -0.41 -15.38
CA PHE A 195 -5.29 -0.51 -14.04
C PHE A 195 -4.62 0.81 -13.59
N TRP A 196 -4.32 1.73 -14.51
CA TRP A 196 -3.76 3.05 -14.19
C TRP A 196 -4.77 4.07 -13.65
N ALA A 197 -6.07 3.83 -13.82
CA ALA A 197 -7.13 4.74 -13.39
C ALA A 197 -7.15 4.99 -11.88
N LYS A 198 -6.53 4.09 -11.10
CA LYS A 198 -6.40 4.23 -9.64
C LYS A 198 -5.53 5.43 -9.22
N LEU A 199 -4.53 5.83 -10.01
CA LEU A 199 -3.60 6.91 -9.61
C LEU A 199 -4.30 8.29 -9.54
N PRO A 200 -4.99 8.78 -10.61
CA PRO A 200 -5.73 10.04 -10.53
C PRO A 200 -6.80 10.05 -9.43
N LEU A 201 -7.47 8.90 -9.22
CA LEU A 201 -8.47 8.73 -8.18
C LEU A 201 -7.88 8.86 -6.78
N LEU A 202 -6.80 8.13 -6.48
CA LEU A 202 -6.14 8.18 -5.17
C LEU A 202 -5.65 9.60 -4.87
N ARG A 203 -5.03 10.29 -5.84
CA ARG A 203 -4.61 11.69 -5.68
C ARG A 203 -5.79 12.61 -5.34
N SER A 204 -6.90 12.44 -6.06
CA SER A 204 -8.11 13.26 -5.85
C SER A 204 -8.72 13.02 -4.48
N LEU A 205 -8.83 11.75 -4.06
CA LEU A 205 -9.36 11.38 -2.75
C LEU A 205 -8.45 11.83 -1.61
N MET A 206 -7.12 11.76 -1.76
CA MET A 206 -6.19 12.28 -0.74
C MET A 206 -6.49 13.74 -0.43
N VAL A 207 -6.63 14.59 -1.46
CA VAL A 207 -6.87 16.03 -1.30
C VAL A 207 -8.29 16.33 -0.82
N ALA A 208 -9.28 15.54 -1.26
CA ALA A 208 -10.68 15.72 -0.88
C ALA A 208 -10.98 15.26 0.56
N HIS A 209 -10.21 14.29 1.08
CA HIS A 209 -10.42 13.67 2.39
C HIS A 209 -9.20 13.85 3.31
N PRO A 210 -8.87 15.08 3.76
CA PRO A 210 -7.77 15.32 4.68
C PRO A 210 -7.93 14.58 6.02
N GLU A 211 -9.14 14.18 6.41
CA GLU A 211 -9.43 13.34 7.57
C GLU A 211 -9.02 11.88 7.39
N ALA A 212 -8.92 11.36 6.16
CA ALA A 212 -8.44 10.00 5.95
C ALA A 212 -6.94 9.93 6.24
N GLU A 213 -6.52 9.02 7.11
CA GLU A 213 -5.10 8.79 7.40
C GLU A 213 -4.47 7.81 6.42
N LEU A 214 -5.23 6.77 6.04
CA LEU A 214 -4.85 5.78 5.04
C LEU A 214 -5.95 5.70 3.97
N LEU A 215 -5.53 5.61 2.71
CA LEU A 215 -6.38 5.11 1.65
C LEU A 215 -5.97 3.66 1.40
N TRP A 216 -6.95 2.77 1.28
CA TRP A 216 -6.72 1.37 0.99
C TRP A 216 -7.30 1.04 -0.38
N TRP A 217 -6.44 0.95 -1.38
CA TRP A 217 -6.87 0.48 -2.70
C TRP A 217 -7.09 -1.03 -2.66
N VAL A 218 -8.26 -1.49 -3.14
CA VAL A 218 -8.60 -2.91 -3.29
C VAL A 218 -9.24 -3.12 -4.65
N ASP A 219 -8.61 -3.94 -5.50
CA ASP A 219 -9.10 -4.28 -6.83
C ASP A 219 -10.50 -4.91 -6.76
N SER A 220 -11.27 -4.79 -7.85
CA SER A 220 -12.63 -5.33 -7.90
C SER A 220 -12.68 -6.86 -7.84
N ASP A 221 -11.63 -7.54 -8.30
CA ASP A 221 -11.40 -8.99 -8.26
C ASP A 221 -10.64 -9.46 -7.00
N ALA A 222 -10.39 -8.57 -6.04
CA ALA A 222 -9.92 -8.92 -4.69
C ALA A 222 -11.08 -9.04 -3.69
N VAL A 223 -11.12 -10.15 -2.95
CA VAL A 223 -12.21 -10.52 -2.04
C VAL A 223 -11.66 -10.66 -0.63
N PHE A 224 -12.26 -9.98 0.35
CA PHE A 224 -11.99 -10.23 1.76
C PHE A 224 -12.56 -11.58 2.14
N THR A 225 -11.69 -12.51 2.53
CA THR A 225 -12.07 -13.87 2.89
C THR A 225 -11.93 -14.18 4.38
N ASP A 226 -11.24 -13.33 5.14
CA ASP A 226 -11.33 -13.27 6.60
C ASP A 226 -12.08 -12.00 7.02
N MET A 227 -13.30 -12.15 7.52
CA MET A 227 -14.15 -11.03 7.95
C MET A 227 -13.82 -10.55 9.37
N LEU A 228 -13.07 -11.33 10.14
CA LEU A 228 -12.67 -11.03 11.52
C LEU A 228 -11.31 -10.34 11.59
N PHE A 229 -10.43 -10.63 10.63
CA PHE A 229 -9.07 -10.10 10.59
C PHE A 229 -9.06 -8.57 10.54
N GLU A 230 -8.33 -7.96 11.47
CA GLU A 230 -8.03 -6.54 11.49
C GLU A 230 -6.53 -6.33 11.18
N PRO A 231 -6.18 -5.51 10.17
CA PRO A 231 -4.78 -5.22 9.87
C PRO A 231 -4.03 -4.62 11.08
N PRO A 232 -2.76 -4.99 11.29
CA PRO A 232 -1.99 -4.55 12.44
C PRO A 232 -1.49 -3.10 12.27
N TRP A 233 -2.38 -2.11 12.38
CA TRP A 233 -2.12 -0.70 12.03
C TRP A 233 -0.84 -0.10 12.64
N GLU A 234 -0.54 -0.44 13.90
CA GLU A 234 0.64 0.04 14.62
C GLU A 234 1.95 -0.41 13.97
N ARG A 235 1.98 -1.60 13.33
CA ARG A 235 3.13 -2.10 12.56
C ARG A 235 3.49 -1.14 11.41
N TYR A 236 2.50 -0.43 10.86
CA TYR A 236 2.67 0.45 9.71
C TYR A 236 2.87 1.92 10.09
N ALA A 237 2.94 2.25 11.38
CA ALA A 237 2.99 3.64 11.85
C ALA A 237 4.15 4.46 11.24
N ALA A 238 5.30 3.85 10.99
CA ALA A 238 6.48 4.51 10.42
C ALA A 238 6.50 4.57 8.87
N HIS A 239 5.56 3.90 8.21
CA HIS A 239 5.52 3.68 6.76
C HIS A 239 4.37 4.47 6.12
N ASN A 240 4.53 4.76 4.82
CA ASN A 240 3.55 5.49 4.03
C ASN A 240 2.93 4.64 2.93
N LEU A 241 3.55 3.52 2.56
CA LEU A 241 3.03 2.56 1.60
C LEU A 241 3.20 1.15 2.18
N VAL A 242 2.15 0.34 2.14
CA VAL A 242 2.18 -1.06 2.57
C VAL A 242 1.70 -1.92 1.41
N LEU A 243 2.54 -2.84 0.96
CA LEU A 243 2.28 -3.75 -0.15
C LEU A 243 2.47 -5.19 0.32
N HIS A 244 1.66 -6.11 -0.18
CA HIS A 244 1.97 -7.52 -0.04
C HIS A 244 3.15 -7.90 -0.94
N GLY A 245 4.11 -8.68 -0.46
CA GLY A 245 5.22 -9.18 -1.28
C GLY A 245 6.41 -9.68 -0.48
N TRP A 246 7.57 -9.79 -1.13
CA TRP A 246 8.83 -10.17 -0.46
C TRP A 246 9.96 -9.24 -0.85
N ALA A 247 10.68 -8.71 0.14
CA ALA A 247 11.77 -7.77 -0.10
C ALA A 247 12.88 -8.34 -0.99
N ALA A 248 13.24 -9.61 -0.82
CA ALA A 248 14.21 -10.29 -1.68
C ALA A 248 13.73 -10.39 -3.13
N LYS A 249 12.43 -10.67 -3.35
CA LYS A 249 11.85 -10.72 -4.69
C LYS A 249 11.90 -9.36 -5.38
N VAL A 250 11.69 -8.26 -4.64
CA VAL A 250 11.74 -6.90 -5.19
C VAL A 250 13.19 -6.44 -5.43
N PHE A 251 14.03 -6.47 -4.40
CA PHE A 251 15.31 -5.78 -4.42
C PHE A 251 16.48 -6.64 -4.91
N ASP A 252 16.41 -7.96 -4.72
CA ASP A 252 17.50 -8.87 -5.10
C ASP A 252 17.18 -9.50 -6.45
N GLU A 253 15.98 -10.06 -6.61
CA GLU A 253 15.57 -10.74 -7.84
C GLU A 253 14.98 -9.79 -8.90
N LYS A 254 14.56 -8.58 -8.53
CA LYS A 254 13.83 -7.65 -9.40
C LYS A 254 12.61 -8.29 -10.09
N SER A 255 11.92 -9.17 -9.38
CA SER A 255 10.76 -9.89 -9.90
C SER A 255 9.56 -8.95 -10.07
N TRP A 256 8.91 -8.99 -11.23
CA TRP A 256 7.70 -8.19 -11.51
C TRP A 256 6.47 -8.59 -10.68
N VAL A 257 6.54 -9.74 -10.01
CA VAL A 257 5.54 -10.22 -9.03
C VAL A 257 6.07 -10.16 -7.60
N GLY A 258 7.14 -9.39 -7.35
CA GLY A 258 7.74 -9.24 -6.04
C GLY A 258 6.86 -8.51 -5.02
N VAL A 259 5.92 -7.70 -5.50
CA VAL A 259 4.81 -7.11 -4.74
C VAL A 259 3.52 -7.17 -5.57
N ASN A 260 2.38 -6.91 -4.92
CA ASN A 260 1.10 -6.73 -5.59
C ASN A 260 0.48 -5.34 -5.34
N THR A 261 -0.06 -4.71 -6.38
CA THR A 261 -0.73 -3.39 -6.31
C THR A 261 -2.25 -3.46 -6.43
N GLY A 262 -2.84 -4.64 -6.26
CA GLY A 262 -4.28 -4.85 -6.21
C GLY A 262 -4.87 -4.80 -4.80
N SER A 263 -4.04 -4.82 -3.76
CA SER A 263 -4.47 -4.51 -2.39
C SER A 263 -3.31 -3.86 -1.64
N PHE A 264 -3.41 -2.56 -1.37
CA PHE A 264 -2.34 -1.81 -0.71
C PHE A 264 -2.85 -0.61 0.09
N LEU A 265 -2.10 -0.24 1.14
CA LEU A 265 -2.36 0.94 1.96
C LEU A 265 -1.42 2.06 1.55
N ILE A 266 -1.95 3.27 1.39
CA ILE A 266 -1.16 4.48 1.13
C ILE A 266 -1.58 5.61 2.07
N ARG A 267 -0.61 6.22 2.78
CA ARG A 267 -0.86 7.28 3.77
C ARG A 267 -1.20 8.59 3.09
N ASN A 268 -2.16 9.33 3.64
CA ASN A 268 -2.50 10.66 3.15
C ASN A 268 -1.46 11.70 3.61
N CYS A 269 -0.39 11.86 2.83
CA CYS A 269 0.74 12.74 3.14
C CYS A 269 1.46 13.22 1.88
N GLN A 270 2.35 14.21 2.03
CA GLN A 270 3.14 14.79 0.95
C GLN A 270 3.95 13.73 0.21
N TRP A 271 4.58 12.81 0.95
CA TRP A 271 5.38 11.72 0.35
C TRP A 271 4.56 10.88 -0.63
N SER A 272 3.30 10.62 -0.32
CA SER A 272 2.42 9.82 -1.18
C SER A 272 2.00 10.58 -2.43
N LEU A 273 1.75 11.89 -2.32
CA LEU A 273 1.51 12.73 -3.49
C LEU A 273 2.74 12.75 -4.42
N ASP A 274 3.94 12.85 -3.85
CA ASP A 274 5.20 12.83 -4.60
C ASP A 274 5.44 11.46 -5.26
N LEU A 275 5.06 10.36 -4.59
CA LEU A 275 5.13 9.02 -5.17
C LEU A 275 4.18 8.88 -6.35
N LEU A 276 2.92 9.33 -6.21
CA LEU A 276 1.94 9.29 -7.29
C LEU A 276 2.42 10.09 -8.52
N ASP A 277 3.02 11.26 -8.30
CA ASP A 277 3.62 12.08 -9.37
C ASP A 277 4.81 11.38 -10.05
N ALA A 278 5.58 10.56 -9.34
CA ALA A 278 6.70 9.78 -9.90
C ALA A 278 6.24 8.49 -10.63
N TRP A 279 5.10 7.94 -10.22
CA TRP A 279 4.53 6.70 -10.75
C TRP A 279 3.73 6.93 -12.04
N ALA A 280 2.95 8.01 -12.06
CA ALA A 280 2.05 8.35 -13.16
C ALA A 280 2.67 8.51 -14.56
N PRO A 281 3.91 8.99 -14.77
CA PRO A 281 4.46 9.22 -16.11
C PRO A 281 4.55 7.97 -16.98
N MET A 282 4.48 6.79 -16.37
CA MET A 282 4.56 5.48 -17.04
C MET A 282 3.20 4.93 -17.47
N GLY A 283 2.10 5.60 -17.08
CA GLY A 283 0.73 5.16 -17.32
C GLY A 283 -0.03 5.66 -18.55
N PRO A 284 0.32 6.79 -19.21
CA PRO A 284 -0.46 7.29 -20.35
C PRO A 284 -0.56 6.29 -21.49
N ARG A 285 -1.78 5.92 -21.88
CA ARG A 285 -2.03 4.90 -22.94
C ARG A 285 -1.36 5.23 -24.28
N GLY A 286 -1.09 4.18 -25.05
CA GLY A 286 -0.43 4.25 -26.36
C GLY A 286 1.10 4.26 -26.25
N PRO A 287 1.81 4.96 -27.15
CA PRO A 287 3.26 4.82 -27.32
C PRO A 287 4.10 4.99 -26.04
N VAL A 288 3.65 5.83 -25.10
CA VAL A 288 4.33 6.03 -23.80
C VAL A 288 4.26 4.74 -22.96
N ARG A 289 3.06 4.20 -22.73
CA ARG A 289 2.85 2.98 -21.96
C ARG A 289 3.48 1.75 -22.65
N ASP A 290 3.45 1.69 -23.97
CA ASP A 290 4.09 0.60 -24.73
C ASP A 290 5.60 0.60 -24.50
N ARG A 291 6.25 1.77 -24.63
CA ARG A 291 7.69 1.92 -24.43
C ARG A 291 8.15 1.59 -23.00
N TYR A 292 7.37 1.99 -21.99
CA TYR A 292 7.65 1.59 -20.62
C TYR A 292 7.41 0.09 -20.39
N GLY A 293 6.45 -0.51 -21.10
CA GLY A 293 6.24 -1.96 -21.09
C GLY A 293 7.45 -2.73 -21.59
N GLU A 294 8.06 -2.28 -22.70
CA GLU A 294 9.32 -2.83 -23.21
C GLU A 294 10.43 -2.69 -22.17
N LEU A 295 10.62 -1.50 -21.61
CA LEU A 295 11.63 -1.25 -20.57
C LEU A 295 11.44 -2.17 -19.35
N PHE A 296 10.21 -2.37 -18.88
CA PHE A 296 9.96 -3.23 -17.74
C PHE A 296 10.22 -4.70 -18.05
N ALA A 297 9.97 -5.15 -19.29
CA ALA A 297 10.30 -6.51 -19.71
C ALA A 297 11.83 -6.75 -19.78
N GLU A 298 12.61 -5.70 -20.06
CA GLU A 298 14.07 -5.74 -20.04
C GLU A 298 14.64 -5.72 -18.61
N GLU A 299 14.05 -4.90 -17.73
CA GLU A 299 14.62 -4.59 -16.41
C GLU A 299 14.09 -5.48 -15.27
N LEU A 300 12.90 -6.07 -15.41
CA LEU A 300 12.26 -6.87 -14.38
C LEU A 300 12.23 -8.35 -14.72
N SER A 301 12.74 -9.17 -13.81
CA SER A 301 12.85 -10.61 -13.97
C SER A 301 11.49 -11.26 -14.12
N GLY A 302 11.33 -12.05 -15.19
CA GLY A 302 10.16 -12.88 -15.44
C GLY A 302 8.94 -12.13 -15.98
N ARG A 303 9.06 -10.83 -16.31
CA ARG A 303 7.96 -10.04 -16.89
C ARG A 303 7.83 -10.29 -18.39
N PRO A 304 6.65 -10.75 -18.88
CA PRO A 304 6.41 -10.85 -20.33
C PRO A 304 6.35 -9.47 -21.02
N PRO A 305 6.59 -9.39 -22.35
CA PRO A 305 6.55 -8.14 -23.09
C PRO A 305 5.10 -7.74 -23.40
N PHE A 306 4.49 -6.97 -22.50
CA PHE A 306 3.21 -6.30 -22.70
C PHE A 306 3.29 -4.84 -22.20
N GLU A 307 2.25 -4.04 -22.48
CA GLU A 307 2.15 -2.63 -22.08
C GLU A 307 2.51 -2.41 -20.60
N ALA A 308 3.03 -1.24 -20.25
CA ALA A 308 3.31 -0.91 -18.85
C ALA A 308 2.06 -1.06 -17.95
N ASP A 309 2.24 -1.78 -16.85
CA ASP A 309 1.26 -1.91 -15.75
C ASP A 309 1.75 -1.18 -14.50
N ASP A 310 0.81 -0.80 -13.64
CA ASP A 310 1.09 -0.04 -12.44
C ASP A 310 2.00 -0.81 -11.47
N GLN A 311 1.82 -2.13 -11.33
CA GLN A 311 2.63 -2.98 -10.45
C GLN A 311 4.12 -2.97 -10.85
N SER A 312 4.40 -3.25 -12.12
CA SER A 312 5.75 -3.25 -12.68
C SER A 312 6.39 -1.87 -12.59
N ALA A 313 5.64 -0.81 -12.87
CA ALA A 313 6.13 0.55 -12.73
C ALA A 313 6.53 0.91 -11.29
N LEU A 314 5.73 0.47 -10.31
CA LEU A 314 6.06 0.68 -8.90
C LEU A 314 7.32 -0.10 -8.51
N ILE A 315 7.43 -1.37 -8.90
CA ILE A 315 8.64 -2.18 -8.67
C ILE A 315 9.86 -1.52 -9.30
N TYR A 316 9.74 -1.07 -10.54
CA TYR A 316 10.81 -0.35 -11.24
C TYR A 316 11.26 0.90 -10.47
N LEU A 317 10.33 1.71 -9.94
CA LEU A 317 10.67 2.85 -9.07
C LEU A 317 11.36 2.43 -7.78
N LEU A 318 10.89 1.37 -7.12
CA LEU A 318 11.47 0.89 -5.87
C LEU A 318 12.89 0.36 -6.06
N VAL A 319 13.15 -0.32 -7.18
CA VAL A 319 14.46 -0.86 -7.53
C VAL A 319 15.42 0.27 -7.93
N THR A 320 14.99 1.20 -8.78
CA THR A 320 15.87 2.24 -9.34
C THR A 320 16.04 3.46 -8.43
N GLN A 321 15.10 3.73 -7.53
CA GLN A 321 15.10 4.89 -6.63
C GLN A 321 14.91 4.45 -5.17
N ARG A 322 15.56 3.33 -4.78
CA ARG A 322 15.42 2.74 -3.44
C ARG A 322 15.72 3.72 -2.31
N GLU A 323 16.74 4.56 -2.45
CA GLU A 323 17.10 5.56 -1.43
C GLU A 323 16.00 6.59 -1.21
N ARG A 324 15.25 6.92 -2.28
CA ARG A 324 14.17 7.91 -2.23
C ARG A 324 12.90 7.35 -1.61
N TRP A 325 12.53 6.12 -1.94
CA TRP A 325 11.21 5.56 -1.60
C TRP A 325 11.27 4.46 -0.55
N GLY A 326 12.27 3.59 -0.60
CA GLY A 326 12.29 2.31 0.13
C GLY A 326 12.16 2.44 1.65
N GLY A 327 12.70 3.52 2.24
CA GLY A 327 12.62 3.75 3.70
C GLY A 327 11.20 4.02 4.24
N LYS A 328 10.21 4.24 3.36
CA LYS A 328 8.80 4.47 3.72
C LYS A 328 7.85 3.39 3.20
N VAL A 329 8.39 2.34 2.59
CA VAL A 329 7.61 1.23 2.04
C VAL A 329 7.75 0.02 2.96
N PHE A 330 6.63 -0.53 3.40
CA PHE A 330 6.58 -1.80 4.11
C PHE A 330 6.15 -2.90 3.15
N ILE A 331 6.95 -3.97 3.06
CA ILE A 331 6.61 -5.16 2.28
C ILE A 331 6.11 -6.22 3.26
N GLU A 332 4.79 -6.42 3.29
CA GLU A 332 4.08 -7.34 4.18
C GLU A 332 4.03 -8.74 3.57
N SER A 333 4.36 -9.74 4.38
CA SER A 333 4.39 -11.16 4.00
C SER A 333 3.90 -12.08 5.11
N SER A 334 3.49 -11.54 6.26
CA SER A 334 3.03 -12.33 7.41
C SER A 334 1.55 -12.72 7.33
N TYR A 335 0.79 -12.12 6.42
CA TYR A 335 -0.58 -12.48 6.11
C TYR A 335 -0.90 -12.09 4.67
N ASP A 336 -1.95 -12.68 4.11
CA ASP A 336 -2.40 -12.45 2.73
C ASP A 336 -3.11 -11.08 2.59
N LEU A 337 -2.38 -9.96 2.72
CA LEU A 337 -2.87 -8.65 2.26
C LEU A 337 -3.24 -8.72 0.76
N ASN A 338 -2.58 -9.62 0.03
CA ASN A 338 -2.94 -10.12 -1.29
C ASN A 338 -2.61 -11.62 -1.38
N GLY A 339 -3.62 -12.49 -1.31
CA GLY A 339 -3.45 -13.93 -1.48
C GLY A 339 -3.78 -14.39 -2.90
N PHE A 340 -2.87 -15.14 -3.54
CA PHE A 340 -3.08 -15.63 -4.90
C PHE A 340 -4.13 -16.75 -4.94
N TRP A 341 -5.25 -16.49 -5.62
CA TRP A 341 -6.47 -17.31 -5.54
C TRP A 341 -6.26 -18.80 -5.87
N GLU A 342 -5.42 -19.14 -6.84
CA GLU A 342 -5.25 -20.53 -7.30
C GLU A 342 -4.72 -21.45 -6.19
N GLY A 343 -3.88 -20.93 -5.29
CA GLY A 343 -3.38 -21.66 -4.13
C GLY A 343 -4.34 -21.68 -2.93
N ILE A 344 -5.47 -21.00 -3.03
CA ILE A 344 -6.38 -20.73 -1.91
C ILE A 344 -7.74 -21.41 -2.09
N VAL A 345 -8.39 -21.21 -3.25
CA VAL A 345 -9.82 -21.51 -3.42
C VAL A 345 -10.19 -22.98 -3.23
N ASP A 346 -9.26 -23.89 -3.52
CA ASP A 346 -9.46 -25.33 -3.38
C ASP A 346 -9.30 -25.82 -1.92
N ARG A 347 -8.81 -24.96 -1.02
CA ARG A 347 -8.59 -25.28 0.40
C ARG A 347 -9.71 -24.79 1.32
N TYR A 348 -10.72 -24.08 0.81
CA TYR A 348 -11.76 -23.47 1.66
C TYR A 348 -12.51 -24.48 2.54
N GLU A 349 -12.79 -25.69 2.04
CA GLU A 349 -13.44 -26.73 2.83
C GLU A 349 -12.55 -27.21 3.99
N GLU A 350 -11.22 -27.24 3.79
CA GLU A 350 -10.26 -27.57 4.83
C GLU A 350 -10.19 -26.46 5.89
N LEU A 351 -10.02 -25.21 5.44
CA LEU A 351 -9.96 -24.04 6.31
C LEU A 351 -11.22 -23.91 7.18
N ARG A 352 -12.40 -24.12 6.58
CA ARG A 352 -13.68 -24.11 7.29
C ARG A 352 -13.77 -25.18 8.39
N ARG A 353 -13.14 -26.34 8.19
CA ARG A 353 -13.08 -27.42 9.20
C ARG A 353 -12.06 -27.13 10.30
N ALA A 354 -10.97 -26.44 9.98
CA ALA A 354 -9.89 -26.12 10.90
C ALA A 354 -10.25 -25.00 11.89
N GLY A 355 -11.25 -24.16 11.58
CA GLY A 355 -11.82 -23.21 12.55
C GLY A 355 -11.07 -21.87 12.69
N GLY A 356 -10.42 -21.38 11.64
CA GLY A 356 -9.86 -20.01 11.60
C GLY A 356 -8.62 -19.82 12.48
N ASP A 357 -7.46 -20.27 12.01
CA ASP A 357 -6.15 -19.87 12.57
C ASP A 357 -5.34 -19.06 11.54
N ASP A 358 -4.06 -18.76 11.82
CA ASP A 358 -3.14 -17.98 10.97
C ASP A 358 -3.05 -18.47 9.50
N ARG A 359 -3.62 -19.62 9.16
CA ARG A 359 -3.70 -20.17 7.79
C ARG A 359 -4.88 -19.64 6.99
N TRP A 360 -5.79 -18.89 7.61
CA TRP A 360 -6.96 -18.32 6.93
C TRP A 360 -6.55 -17.11 6.08
N PRO A 361 -6.76 -17.13 4.76
CA PRO A 361 -6.30 -16.06 3.88
C PRO A 361 -7.15 -14.81 4.10
N PHE A 362 -6.50 -13.70 4.40
CA PHE A 362 -7.21 -12.44 4.61
C PHE A 362 -7.87 -11.95 3.32
N VAL A 363 -7.10 -11.81 2.24
CA VAL A 363 -7.60 -11.45 0.90
C VAL A 363 -7.35 -12.61 -0.06
N THR A 364 -8.39 -13.03 -0.79
CA THR A 364 -8.24 -13.87 -1.98
C THR A 364 -8.37 -12.99 -3.22
N HIS A 365 -7.29 -12.85 -3.99
CA HIS A 365 -7.23 -12.00 -5.18
C HIS A 365 -7.14 -12.83 -6.46
N PHE A 366 -8.14 -12.65 -7.32
CA PHE A 366 -8.33 -13.36 -8.60
C PHE A 366 -7.48 -12.78 -9.74
N VAL A 367 -6.18 -12.55 -9.47
CA VAL A 367 -5.22 -12.05 -10.46
C VAL A 367 -5.27 -12.93 -11.71
N GLY A 368 -5.44 -12.29 -12.87
CA GLY A 368 -5.52 -12.95 -14.17
C GLY A 368 -6.92 -13.41 -14.58
N CYS A 369 -7.91 -13.35 -13.67
CA CYS A 369 -9.32 -13.44 -13.99
C CYS A 369 -9.86 -12.06 -14.32
N LYS A 370 -10.47 -11.87 -15.49
CA LYS A 370 -11.01 -10.58 -15.92
C LYS A 370 -12.51 -10.67 -16.07
N PRO A 371 -13.28 -10.63 -14.96
CA PRO A 371 -14.74 -10.82 -15.00
C PRO A 371 -15.46 -9.82 -15.91
N CYS A 372 -14.83 -8.69 -16.23
CA CYS A 372 -15.41 -7.61 -17.02
C CYS A 372 -14.67 -7.28 -18.33
N ARG A 373 -13.59 -7.99 -18.72
CA ARG A 373 -12.86 -7.68 -19.99
C ARG A 373 -13.05 -8.75 -21.05
N ARG A 374 -12.86 -8.33 -22.32
CA ARG A 374 -12.94 -9.14 -23.55
C ARG A 374 -11.62 -9.84 -23.95
N TYR A 375 -10.52 -9.61 -23.23
CA TYR A 375 -9.25 -10.27 -23.52
C TYR A 375 -9.25 -11.70 -23.00
N ALA A 376 -8.39 -12.56 -23.55
CA ALA A 376 -8.21 -13.91 -23.03
C ALA A 376 -7.77 -13.83 -21.57
N ASP A 377 -8.60 -14.36 -20.67
CA ASP A 377 -8.22 -14.61 -19.30
C ASP A 377 -6.92 -15.44 -19.26
N SER A 378 -6.07 -15.19 -18.26
CA SER A 378 -4.90 -16.06 -18.03
C SER A 378 -5.33 -17.46 -17.56
N TYR A 379 -6.60 -17.62 -17.19
CA TYR A 379 -7.21 -18.83 -16.66
C TYR A 379 -8.56 -19.11 -17.32
N PRO A 380 -9.09 -20.33 -17.31
CA PRO A 380 -10.41 -20.59 -17.86
C PRO A 380 -11.50 -19.78 -17.13
N ALA A 381 -12.34 -19.05 -17.87
CA ALA A 381 -13.39 -18.18 -17.33
C ALA A 381 -14.32 -18.90 -16.34
N GLU A 382 -14.69 -20.16 -16.62
CA GLU A 382 -15.47 -21.02 -15.73
C GLU A 382 -14.76 -21.25 -14.38
N ARG A 383 -13.44 -21.48 -14.39
CA ARG A 383 -12.64 -21.68 -13.17
C ARG A 383 -12.57 -20.39 -12.36
N CYS A 384 -12.38 -19.25 -13.03
CA CYS A 384 -12.42 -17.93 -12.40
C CYS A 384 -13.78 -17.67 -11.75
N ARG A 385 -14.88 -17.83 -12.48
CA ARG A 385 -16.25 -17.63 -11.99
C ARG A 385 -16.54 -18.51 -10.77
N SER A 386 -16.31 -19.82 -10.89
CA SER A 386 -16.51 -20.78 -9.81
C SER A 386 -15.65 -20.46 -8.58
N GLY A 387 -14.39 -20.11 -8.79
CA GLY A 387 -13.49 -19.69 -7.71
C GLY A 387 -14.00 -18.44 -6.99
N MET A 388 -14.43 -17.41 -7.74
CA MET A 388 -14.97 -16.17 -7.18
C MET A 388 -16.25 -16.43 -6.39
N GLU A 389 -17.18 -17.22 -6.93
CA GLU A 389 -18.42 -17.60 -6.24
C GLU A 389 -18.14 -18.32 -4.92
N ARG A 390 -17.18 -19.25 -4.90
CA ARG A 390 -16.73 -19.94 -3.70
C ARG A 390 -16.12 -18.97 -2.68
N ALA A 391 -15.26 -18.05 -3.12
CA ALA A 391 -14.67 -17.04 -2.25
C ALA A 391 -15.72 -16.11 -1.64
N PHE A 392 -16.72 -15.68 -2.43
CA PHE A 392 -17.84 -14.90 -1.93
C PHE A 392 -18.63 -15.66 -0.88
N ASN A 393 -18.99 -16.92 -1.14
CA ASN A 393 -19.75 -17.73 -0.20
C ASN A 393 -18.95 -18.04 1.08
N PHE A 394 -17.65 -18.27 0.95
CA PHE A 394 -16.75 -18.51 2.08
C PHE A 394 -16.65 -17.31 3.01
N ALA A 395 -16.60 -16.11 2.43
CA ALA A 395 -16.64 -14.85 3.17
C ALA A 395 -18.04 -14.56 3.74
N ASP A 396 -19.08 -14.72 2.92
CA ASP A 396 -20.47 -14.40 3.28
C ASP A 396 -21.01 -15.34 4.37
N ASP A 397 -20.54 -16.59 4.45
CA ASP A 397 -20.84 -17.49 5.57
C ASP A 397 -20.47 -16.89 6.93
N GLN A 398 -19.36 -16.14 7.02
CA GLN A 398 -18.97 -15.47 8.28
C GLN A 398 -19.94 -14.35 8.66
N ILE A 399 -20.58 -13.72 7.68
CA ILE A 399 -21.61 -12.68 7.88
C ILE A 399 -22.99 -13.30 8.13
N LEU A 400 -23.39 -14.31 7.37
CA LEU A 400 -24.70 -14.97 7.51
C LEU A 400 -24.85 -15.69 8.84
N LYS A 401 -23.76 -16.25 9.37
CA LYS A 401 -23.75 -16.93 10.67
C LYS A 401 -24.23 -15.99 11.78
N LEU A 402 -23.91 -14.69 11.70
CA LEU A 402 -24.42 -13.66 12.61
C LEU A 402 -25.93 -13.68 12.77
N TYR A 403 -26.62 -14.01 11.68
CA TYR A 403 -28.07 -14.05 11.58
C TYR A 403 -28.64 -15.47 11.65
N GLY A 404 -27.81 -16.47 11.93
CA GLY A 404 -28.22 -17.87 12.06
C GLY A 404 -28.37 -18.63 10.75
N PHE A 405 -27.72 -18.17 9.69
CA PHE A 405 -27.73 -18.80 8.37
C PHE A 405 -26.31 -19.15 7.90
N ALA A 406 -26.21 -20.05 6.93
CA ALA A 406 -25.01 -20.29 6.14
C ALA A 406 -25.43 -20.85 4.77
N HIS A 407 -24.57 -20.72 3.77
CA HIS A 407 -24.73 -21.39 2.49
C HIS A 407 -24.77 -22.91 2.68
N GLU A 408 -25.59 -23.60 1.89
CA GLU A 408 -25.69 -25.07 1.93
C GLU A 408 -24.35 -25.73 1.56
N SER A 409 -23.65 -25.14 0.59
CA SER A 409 -22.27 -25.42 0.23
C SER A 409 -21.63 -24.18 -0.38
N LEU A 410 -20.30 -24.17 -0.55
CA LEU A 410 -19.62 -23.04 -1.19
C LEU A 410 -19.93 -22.90 -2.69
N ASN A 411 -20.58 -23.89 -3.31
CA ASN A 411 -20.88 -23.93 -4.73
C ASN A 411 -22.34 -23.52 -5.06
N THR A 412 -23.11 -23.05 -4.08
CA THR A 412 -24.51 -22.65 -4.28
C THR A 412 -24.80 -21.33 -3.56
N THR A 413 -25.78 -20.59 -4.05
CA THR A 413 -26.32 -19.39 -3.39
C THR A 413 -27.44 -19.72 -2.41
N ALA A 414 -27.89 -20.97 -2.37
CA ALA A 414 -28.91 -21.42 -1.43
C ALA A 414 -28.37 -21.40 0.00
N VAL A 415 -29.15 -20.82 0.91
CA VAL A 415 -28.82 -20.72 2.34
C VAL A 415 -29.74 -21.59 3.17
N ARG A 416 -29.19 -22.15 4.24
CA ARG A 416 -29.91 -22.91 5.25
C ARG A 416 -29.71 -22.30 6.63
N ARG A 417 -30.68 -22.56 7.49
CA ARG A 417 -30.59 -22.19 8.91
C ARG A 417 -29.59 -23.10 9.62
N VAL A 418 -28.71 -22.52 10.43
CA VAL A 418 -27.68 -23.25 11.20
C VAL A 418 -27.94 -23.28 12.71
N ARG A 419 -28.94 -22.53 13.19
CA ARG A 419 -29.40 -22.58 14.59
C ARG A 419 -30.92 -22.37 14.69
N ASN A 420 -31.54 -23.00 15.68
CA ASN A 420 -32.97 -22.80 15.97
C ASN A 420 -33.24 -21.36 16.43
N GLU A 421 -34.45 -20.87 16.19
CA GLU A 421 -34.89 -19.61 16.79
C GLU A 421 -35.04 -19.76 18.30
N THR A 422 -34.56 -18.76 19.03
CA THR A 422 -34.72 -18.66 20.48
C THR A 422 -35.69 -17.53 20.77
N GLY A 423 -36.43 -17.63 21.88
CA GLY A 423 -37.19 -16.50 22.43
C GLY A 423 -36.28 -15.42 23.07
N GLU A 424 -34.98 -15.69 23.10
CA GLU A 424 -33.93 -14.92 23.78
C GLU A 424 -32.81 -14.60 22.77
N PRO A 425 -33.03 -13.66 21.83
CA PRO A 425 -32.08 -13.38 20.74
C PRO A 425 -30.81 -12.67 21.19
N LEU A 426 -30.75 -12.16 22.43
CA LEU A 426 -29.60 -11.46 23.00
C LEU A 426 -28.67 -12.36 23.83
N ASP A 427 -29.10 -13.60 24.14
CA ASP A 427 -28.37 -14.53 25.01
C ASP A 427 -27.43 -15.46 24.22
N ALA A 428 -27.06 -15.07 23.00
CA ALA A 428 -26.20 -15.85 22.13
C ALA A 428 -24.77 -15.95 22.70
N GLY A 429 -24.38 -17.12 23.19
CA GLY A 429 -23.08 -17.38 23.83
C GLY A 429 -21.86 -17.51 22.90
N ASP A 430 -21.95 -17.05 21.65
CA ASP A 430 -20.82 -17.08 20.70
C ASP A 430 -20.13 -15.71 20.68
N GLU A 431 -19.07 -15.58 21.50
CA GLU A 431 -18.34 -14.32 21.68
C GLU A 431 -17.67 -13.81 20.39
N GLU A 432 -17.24 -14.70 19.50
CA GLU A 432 -16.59 -14.34 18.24
C GLU A 432 -17.61 -13.78 17.25
N LEU A 433 -18.78 -14.41 17.17
CA LEU A 433 -19.95 -13.88 16.47
C LEU A 433 -20.40 -12.52 17.03
N GLY A 434 -20.40 -12.38 18.36
CA GLY A 434 -20.73 -11.15 19.05
C GLY A 434 -19.83 -9.98 18.67
N ARG A 435 -18.53 -10.24 18.42
CA ARG A 435 -17.57 -9.22 17.96
C ARG A 435 -17.88 -8.67 16.56
N LEU A 436 -18.46 -9.47 15.67
CA LEU A 436 -18.87 -9.00 14.34
C LEU A 436 -20.18 -8.18 14.39
N LEU A 437 -21.11 -8.55 15.28
CA LEU A 437 -22.36 -7.81 15.48
C LEU A 437 -22.14 -6.48 16.21
N HIS A 438 -21.31 -6.51 17.26
CA HIS A 438 -21.03 -5.39 18.14
C HIS A 438 -19.52 -5.22 18.36
N PRO A 439 -18.77 -4.85 17.32
CA PRO A 439 -17.34 -4.70 17.45
C PRO A 439 -16.99 -3.60 18.45
N THR A 440 -16.02 -3.89 19.31
CA THR A 440 -15.61 -3.01 20.42
C THR A 440 -15.14 -1.63 19.95
N PHE A 441 -14.67 -1.52 18.71
CA PHE A 441 -14.25 -0.24 18.11
C PHE A 441 -15.42 0.61 17.59
N ARG A 442 -16.64 0.07 17.47
CA ARG A 442 -17.85 0.86 17.19
C ARG A 442 -18.51 1.41 18.46
N ALA A 443 -17.98 1.09 19.65
CA ALA A 443 -18.52 1.61 20.90
C ALA A 443 -18.35 3.14 20.96
N ALA A 444 -19.46 3.86 20.90
CA ALA A 444 -19.46 5.28 21.22
C ALA A 444 -18.97 5.47 22.66
N ARG A 445 -18.11 6.47 22.90
CA ARG A 445 -17.85 6.89 24.29
C ARG A 445 -19.20 7.32 24.90
N PRO A 446 -19.57 6.85 26.10
CA PRO A 446 -20.68 7.45 26.82
C PRO A 446 -20.40 8.94 26.97
N THR A 447 -21.35 9.77 26.52
CA THR A 447 -21.30 11.24 26.65
C THR A 447 -21.46 11.66 28.09
#